data_AF-A0A1Q3KMN3-F1
#
_entry.id   AF-A0A1Q3KMN3-F1
#
_cell.length_a   1.000
_cell.length_b   1.000
_cell.length_c   1.000
_cell.angle_alpha   90.00
_cell.angle_beta   90.00
_cell.angle_gamma   90.00
#
_symmetry.space_group_name_H-M   'P 1'
#
loop_
_entity.id
_entity.type
_entity.pdbx_description
1 polymer ?
#
loop_
_entity_poly.entity_id
_entity_poly.type
_entity_poly.pdbx_seq_one_letter_code
_entity_poly.pdbx_strand_id
1 'polypeptide(L)'
;MASKMDLIIAGPARHVLAAGVRQDVSGPQPDAAALVGDGLMIRDPVSGVTLLTVLAEHLAVQSVDLRDDVLMMAREFILVENLPEQGTAGAAVPVAFNGSTIVVNIPAQAPEGGAKVWVYVSGAAQPIVHQLQIPKLATTASEPLVLASGIYWALVLAPGCKAEIVKATIP
;
A
#
# COMPACT_ATOMS: atom_id res chain seq x y z
N MET A 1 22.05 15.35 -17.07
CA MET A 1 20.67 15.14 -16.57
C MET A 1 20.74 14.22 -15.38
N ALA A 2 20.04 14.52 -14.29
CA ALA A 2 19.91 13.56 -13.19
C ALA A 2 19.09 12.36 -13.66
N SER A 3 19.56 11.14 -13.37
CA SER A 3 18.77 9.93 -13.61
C SER A 3 17.49 9.98 -12.80
N LYS A 4 16.38 9.52 -13.39
CA LYS A 4 15.07 9.48 -12.74
C LYS A 4 14.67 8.03 -12.45
N MET A 5 13.72 7.87 -11.55
CA MET A 5 12.98 6.63 -11.34
C MET A 5 11.48 6.92 -11.28
N ASP A 6 10.67 5.94 -11.69
CA ASP A 6 9.22 5.97 -11.56
C ASP A 6 8.81 5.12 -10.36
N LEU A 7 8.00 5.73 -9.49
CA LEU A 7 7.44 5.11 -8.31
C LEU A 7 6.00 4.73 -8.57
N ILE A 8 5.66 3.47 -8.34
CA ILE A 8 4.27 3.01 -8.36
C ILE A 8 3.74 3.13 -6.94
N ILE A 9 2.79 4.04 -6.74
CA ILE A 9 2.23 4.38 -5.43
C ILE A 9 0.79 3.92 -5.31
N ALA A 10 0.37 3.52 -4.10
CA ALA A 10 -1.04 3.34 -3.80
C ALA A 10 -1.70 4.73 -3.68
N GLY A 11 -2.51 5.10 -4.67
CA GLY A 11 -2.98 6.47 -4.91
C GLY A 11 -3.38 7.27 -3.66
N PRO A 12 -4.32 6.78 -2.83
CA PRO A 12 -4.78 7.53 -1.66
C PRO A 12 -3.84 7.47 -0.44
N ALA A 13 -3.05 6.40 -0.31
CA ALA A 13 -2.19 6.19 0.85
C ALA A 13 -0.75 6.68 0.64
N ARG A 14 -0.39 7.03 -0.60
CA ARG A 14 0.95 7.51 -1.01
C ARG A 14 2.11 6.57 -0.68
N HIS A 15 1.84 5.32 -0.31
CA HIS A 15 2.88 4.31 -0.09
C HIS A 15 3.48 3.90 -1.42
N VAL A 16 4.80 3.80 -1.46
CA VAL A 16 5.52 3.29 -2.62
C VAL A 16 5.44 1.76 -2.58
N LEU A 17 4.87 1.15 -3.62
CA LEU A 17 4.72 -0.30 -3.72
C LEU A 17 5.78 -0.96 -4.60
N ALA A 18 6.28 -0.20 -5.58
CA ALA A 18 7.38 -0.58 -6.46
C ALA A 18 8.08 0.66 -7.02
N ALA A 19 9.30 0.48 -7.50
CA ALA A 19 10.10 1.52 -8.13
C ALA A 19 10.87 0.93 -9.32
N GLY A 20 11.08 1.72 -10.37
CA GLY A 20 11.83 1.31 -11.56
C GLY A 20 12.65 2.46 -12.12
N VAL A 21 13.86 2.14 -12.62
CA VAL A 21 14.71 3.14 -13.28
C VAL A 21 14.03 3.64 -14.55
N ARG A 22 13.97 4.96 -14.71
CA ARG A 22 13.38 5.59 -15.88
C ARG A 22 14.45 5.83 -16.94
N GLN A 23 14.37 5.08 -18.04
CA GLN A 23 15.36 5.14 -19.12
C GLN A 23 15.20 6.38 -20.01
N ASP A 24 13.97 6.78 -20.31
CA ASP A 24 13.67 7.99 -21.09
C ASP A 24 13.03 9.06 -20.20
N VAL A 25 13.86 10.02 -19.79
CA VAL A 25 13.44 11.17 -18.99
C VAL A 25 12.90 12.33 -19.83
N SER A 26 12.96 12.23 -21.17
CA SER A 26 12.50 13.26 -22.10
C SER A 26 11.02 13.12 -22.47
N GLY A 27 10.47 11.91 -22.37
CA GLY A 27 9.05 11.64 -22.57
C GLY A 27 8.14 12.13 -21.42
N PRO A 28 6.80 12.07 -21.61
CA PRO A 28 5.87 12.29 -20.52
C PRO A 28 6.02 11.21 -19.44
N GLN A 29 5.62 11.53 -18.21
CA GLN A 29 5.53 10.51 -17.16
C GLN A 29 4.49 9.44 -17.56
N PRO A 30 4.82 8.14 -17.49
CA PRO A 30 3.85 7.08 -17.74
C PRO A 30 2.78 7.07 -16.65
N ASP A 31 1.55 6.69 -17.00
CA ASP A 31 0.52 6.39 -16.02
C ASP A 31 0.69 4.97 -15.43
N ALA A 32 -0.13 4.62 -14.45
CA ALA A 32 -0.02 3.32 -13.79
C ALA A 32 -0.32 2.17 -14.76
N ALA A 33 -1.30 2.32 -15.65
CA ALA A 33 -1.68 1.28 -16.61
C ALA A 33 -0.55 0.98 -17.60
N ALA A 34 0.20 2.00 -18.03
CA ALA A 34 1.36 1.83 -18.89
C ALA A 34 2.51 1.05 -18.22
N LEU A 35 2.62 1.12 -16.89
CA LEU A 35 3.68 0.42 -16.14
C LEU A 35 3.27 -0.98 -15.66
N VAL A 36 2.01 -1.16 -15.23
CA VAL A 36 1.58 -2.41 -14.57
C VAL A 36 0.50 -3.18 -15.34
N GLY A 37 0.06 -2.69 -16.50
CA GLY A 37 -1.07 -3.27 -17.22
C GLY A 37 -2.34 -3.23 -16.36
N ASP A 38 -2.94 -4.39 -16.12
CA ASP A 38 -4.16 -4.53 -15.32
C ASP A 38 -3.92 -4.34 -13.81
N GLY A 39 -2.69 -4.51 -13.32
CA GLY A 39 -2.39 -4.31 -11.91
C GLY A 39 -1.00 -4.77 -11.44
N LEU A 40 -0.59 -4.27 -10.28
CA LEU A 40 0.66 -4.62 -9.63
C LEU A 40 0.50 -5.93 -8.84
N MET A 41 1.18 -6.98 -9.32
CA MET A 41 1.21 -8.27 -8.62
C MET A 41 2.17 -8.22 -7.44
N ILE A 42 1.66 -8.53 -6.25
CA ILE A 42 2.47 -8.78 -5.07
C ILE A 42 2.60 -10.28 -4.88
N ARG A 43 3.83 -10.78 -4.92
CA ARG A 43 4.15 -12.19 -4.80
C ARG A 43 4.80 -12.49 -3.45
N ASP A 44 4.58 -13.71 -3.00
CA ASP A 44 5.31 -14.28 -1.88
C ASP A 44 6.80 -14.42 -2.27
N PRO A 45 7.72 -13.91 -1.46
CA PRO A 45 9.14 -13.87 -1.83
C PRO A 45 9.79 -15.27 -1.86
N VAL A 46 9.17 -16.28 -1.26
CA VAL A 46 9.73 -17.64 -1.16
C VAL A 46 9.15 -18.54 -2.25
N SER A 47 7.83 -18.58 -2.37
CA SER A 47 7.10 -19.46 -3.29
C SER A 47 6.85 -18.84 -4.66
N GLY A 48 6.98 -17.51 -4.80
CA GLY A 48 6.70 -16.79 -6.04
C GLY A 48 5.22 -16.72 -6.42
N VAL A 49 4.33 -17.29 -5.60
CA VAL A 49 2.88 -17.26 -5.80
C VAL A 49 2.37 -15.83 -5.63
N THR A 50 1.48 -15.39 -6.52
CA THR A 50 0.78 -14.12 -6.36
C THR A 50 -0.13 -14.18 -5.13
N LEU A 51 0.15 -13.31 -4.15
CA LEU A 51 -0.67 -13.14 -2.95
C LEU A 51 -1.88 -12.27 -3.25
N LEU A 52 -1.64 -11.15 -3.93
CA LEU A 52 -2.68 -10.21 -4.35
C LEU A 52 -2.23 -9.43 -5.58
N THR A 53 -3.19 -8.90 -6.33
CA THR A 53 -2.95 -7.98 -7.44
C THR A 53 -3.66 -6.68 -7.12
N VAL A 54 -2.92 -5.57 -7.03
CA VAL A 54 -3.50 -4.23 -6.83
C VAL A 54 -3.86 -3.67 -8.21
N LEU A 55 -5.15 -3.46 -8.47
CA LEU A 55 -5.60 -2.97 -9.77
C LEU A 55 -5.01 -1.60 -10.11
N ALA A 56 -4.75 -1.35 -11.39
CA ALA A 56 -4.13 -0.12 -11.87
C ALA A 56 -4.90 1.16 -11.49
N GLU A 57 -6.23 1.08 -11.37
CA GLU A 57 -7.08 2.21 -10.95
C GLU A 57 -6.86 2.66 -9.48
N HIS A 58 -6.24 1.82 -8.66
CA HIS A 58 -5.84 2.17 -7.29
C HIS A 58 -4.39 2.61 -7.17
N LEU A 59 -3.68 2.67 -8.30
CA LEU A 59 -2.28 3.03 -8.38
C LEU A 59 -2.12 4.40 -9.05
N ALA A 60 -1.06 5.09 -8.65
CA ALA A 60 -0.57 6.26 -9.35
C ALA A 60 0.92 6.11 -9.59
N VAL A 61 1.48 7.00 -10.42
CA VAL A 61 2.91 7.05 -10.71
C VAL A 61 3.45 8.39 -10.24
N GLN A 62 4.68 8.39 -9.75
CA GLN A 62 5.44 9.60 -9.47
C GLN A 62 6.87 9.43 -9.97
N SER A 63 7.32 10.31 -10.87
CA SER A 63 8.75 10.39 -11.20
C SER A 63 9.49 11.21 -10.15
N VAL A 64 10.64 10.70 -9.68
CA VAL A 64 11.56 11.37 -8.76
C VAL A 64 13.00 11.18 -9.19
N ASP A 65 13.95 11.87 -8.53
CA ASP A 65 15.37 11.59 -8.72
C ASP A 65 15.72 10.17 -8.26
N LEU A 66 16.60 9.49 -9.02
CA LEU A 66 17.02 8.13 -8.74
C LEU A 66 17.63 8.03 -7.33
N ARG A 67 17.12 7.08 -6.53
CA ARG A 67 17.70 6.71 -5.24
C ARG A 67 17.69 5.19 -5.08
N ASP A 68 18.86 4.62 -4.78
CA ASP A 68 19.06 3.17 -4.72
C ASP A 68 18.33 2.53 -3.53
N ASP A 69 18.21 3.25 -2.42
CA ASP A 69 17.49 2.80 -1.22
C ASP A 69 16.00 2.53 -1.53
N VAL A 70 15.35 3.44 -2.25
CA VAL A 70 13.95 3.29 -2.67
C VAL A 70 13.79 2.17 -3.68
N LEU A 71 14.74 1.98 -4.61
CA LEU A 71 14.69 0.86 -5.56
C LEU A 71 14.75 -0.49 -4.86
N MET A 72 15.62 -0.62 -3.84
CA MET A 72 15.81 -1.87 -3.14
C MET A 72 14.72 -2.16 -2.10
N MET A 73 14.13 -1.12 -1.51
CA MET A 73 13.22 -1.24 -0.36
C MET A 73 11.95 -0.41 -0.53
N ALA A 74 11.42 -0.31 -1.76
CA ALA A 74 10.28 0.54 -2.13
C ALA A 74 9.14 0.56 -1.10
N ARG A 75 8.75 -0.61 -0.57
CA ARG A 75 7.63 -0.80 0.38
C ARG A 75 7.85 -0.18 1.77
N GLU A 76 9.06 0.28 2.06
CA GLU A 76 9.39 1.01 3.29
C GLU A 76 9.18 2.53 3.14
N PHE A 77 8.86 3.01 1.94
CA PHE A 77 8.74 4.44 1.66
C PHE A 77 7.30 4.89 1.46
N ILE A 78 7.04 6.12 1.88
CA ILE A 78 5.83 6.89 1.58
C ILE A 78 6.23 8.19 0.87
N LEU A 79 5.33 8.75 0.07
CA LEU A 79 5.54 10.09 -0.50
C LEU A 79 5.01 11.16 0.42
N VAL A 80 5.93 11.97 0.95
CA VAL A 80 5.66 13.20 1.67
C VAL A 80 6.14 14.35 0.79
N GLU A 81 5.26 15.30 0.48
CA GLU A 81 5.57 16.41 -0.45
C GLU A 81 6.17 15.96 -1.80
N ASN A 82 5.75 14.78 -2.29
CA ASN A 82 6.25 14.11 -3.51
C ASN A 82 7.69 13.61 -3.43
N LEU A 83 8.30 13.58 -2.25
CA LEU A 83 9.60 12.99 -2.00
C LEU A 83 9.46 11.68 -1.23
N PRO A 84 10.25 10.64 -1.56
CA PRO A 84 10.26 9.41 -0.77
C PRO A 84 10.86 9.65 0.60
N GLU A 85 10.06 9.43 1.63
CA GLU A 85 10.51 9.38 3.01
C GLU A 85 10.37 7.95 3.50
N GLN A 86 11.44 7.42 4.10
CA GLN A 86 11.37 6.10 4.71
C GLN A 86 10.44 6.22 5.93
N GLY A 87 9.40 5.40 5.96
CA GLY A 87 8.53 5.30 7.12
C GLY A 87 9.35 4.88 8.35
N THR A 88 8.83 5.19 9.54
CA THR A 88 9.45 4.77 10.79
C THR A 88 9.72 3.27 10.76
N ALA A 89 10.99 2.89 10.87
CA ALA A 89 11.45 1.53 10.67
C ALA A 89 10.59 0.51 11.45
N GLY A 90 9.93 -0.38 10.71
CA GLY A 90 9.66 -1.74 11.17
C GLY A 90 8.33 -2.05 11.84
N ALA A 91 7.51 -1.08 12.25
CA ALA A 91 6.24 -1.42 12.89
C ALA A 91 5.20 -1.87 11.85
N ALA A 92 4.89 -3.17 11.89
CA ALA A 92 3.68 -3.71 11.31
C ALA A 92 2.46 -2.96 11.88
N VAL A 93 1.41 -2.83 11.09
CA VAL A 93 0.07 -2.38 11.41
C VAL A 93 -0.77 -3.63 11.67
N PRO A 94 -0.98 -4.06 12.93
CA PRO A 94 -1.78 -5.25 13.20
C PRO A 94 -3.20 -5.06 12.67
N VAL A 95 -3.63 -5.98 11.82
CA VAL A 95 -5.00 -6.01 11.30
C VAL A 95 -5.66 -7.34 11.62
N ALA A 96 -6.88 -7.25 12.15
CA ALA A 96 -7.74 -8.39 12.40
C ALA A 96 -8.98 -8.32 11.52
N PHE A 97 -9.33 -9.46 10.92
CA PHE A 97 -10.54 -9.67 10.15
C PHE A 97 -11.37 -10.74 10.85
N ASN A 98 -12.64 -10.44 11.18
CA ASN A 98 -13.54 -11.41 11.81
C ASN A 98 -14.73 -11.80 10.90
N GLY A 99 -14.69 -11.42 9.63
CA GLY A 99 -15.75 -11.68 8.64
C GLY A 99 -16.90 -10.68 8.64
N SER A 100 -16.99 -9.82 9.67
CA SER A 100 -18.00 -8.76 9.77
C SER A 100 -17.39 -7.37 10.03
N THR A 101 -16.10 -7.31 10.34
CA THR A 101 -15.39 -6.11 10.76
C THR A 101 -13.91 -6.22 10.40
N ILE A 102 -13.33 -5.10 10.01
CA ILE A 102 -11.88 -4.89 9.95
C ILE A 102 -11.50 -4.08 11.18
N VAL A 103 -10.51 -4.54 11.94
CA VAL A 103 -9.91 -3.79 13.04
C VAL A 103 -8.44 -3.55 12.71
N VAL A 104 -8.03 -2.29 12.71
CA VAL A 104 -6.66 -1.87 12.43
C VAL A 104 -6.09 -1.18 13.65
N ASN A 105 -4.86 -1.56 14.04
CA ASN A 105 -4.10 -0.88 15.08
C ASN A 105 -2.82 -0.27 14.49
N ILE A 106 -2.53 0.98 14.82
CA ILE A 106 -1.26 1.63 14.49
C ILE A 106 -0.36 1.70 15.73
N PRO A 107 0.96 1.67 15.57
CA PRO A 107 1.92 1.61 16.68
C PRO A 107 2.02 2.90 17.49
N ALA A 108 1.64 4.04 16.89
CA ALA A 108 1.71 5.36 17.51
C ALA A 108 0.36 6.07 17.40
N GLN A 109 0.08 7.01 18.30
CA GLN A 109 -1.16 7.79 18.24
C GLN A 109 -1.26 8.55 16.91
N ALA A 110 -2.45 8.53 16.31
CA ALA A 110 -2.73 9.31 15.12
C ALA A 110 -2.49 10.82 15.41
N PRO A 111 -1.98 11.57 14.42
CA PRO A 111 -1.69 13.00 14.57
C PRO A 111 -2.97 13.80 14.85
N GLU A 112 -2.83 15.09 15.11
CA GLU A 112 -3.99 15.92 15.50
C GLU A 112 -5.13 15.97 14.46
N GLY A 113 -4.83 15.68 13.18
CA GLY A 113 -5.84 15.53 12.12
C GLY A 113 -6.43 14.12 11.98
N GLY A 114 -6.05 13.17 12.83
CA GLY A 114 -6.32 11.74 12.65
C GLY A 114 -5.43 11.08 11.59
N ALA A 115 -5.60 9.78 11.38
CA ALA A 115 -4.90 9.03 10.34
C ALA A 115 -5.90 8.28 9.45
N LYS A 116 -5.59 8.16 8.17
CA LYS A 116 -6.38 7.39 7.21
C LYS A 116 -5.63 6.12 6.85
N VAL A 117 -6.18 4.97 7.19
CA VAL A 117 -5.62 3.68 6.79
C VAL A 117 -6.38 3.19 5.58
N TRP A 118 -5.62 2.76 4.58
CA TRP A 118 -6.17 2.17 3.38
C TRP A 118 -5.99 0.66 3.41
N VAL A 119 -7.06 -0.09 3.19
CA VAL A 119 -7.06 -1.55 3.20
C VAL A 119 -7.62 -2.04 1.87
N TYR A 120 -6.81 -2.83 1.17
CA TYR A 120 -7.18 -3.49 -0.08
C TYR A 120 -7.25 -4.99 0.14
N VAL A 121 -8.45 -5.55 0.04
CA VAL A 121 -8.71 -6.98 0.28
C VAL A 121 -8.90 -7.69 -1.06
N SER A 122 -8.11 -8.73 -1.26
CA SER A 122 -8.15 -9.64 -2.41
C SER A 122 -8.63 -11.02 -1.96
N GLY A 123 -9.30 -11.76 -2.85
CA GLY A 123 -9.87 -13.09 -2.60
C GLY A 123 -11.40 -13.16 -2.69
N ALA A 124 -12.08 -12.00 -2.68
CA ALA A 124 -13.47 -11.89 -3.08
C ALA A 124 -13.61 -11.89 -4.62
N ALA A 125 -14.85 -11.99 -5.13
CA ALA A 125 -15.13 -11.95 -6.57
C ALA A 125 -14.60 -10.66 -7.24
N GLN A 126 -14.55 -9.56 -6.48
CA GLN A 126 -13.88 -8.32 -6.82
C GLN A 126 -13.07 -7.83 -5.61
N PRO A 127 -11.93 -7.15 -5.81
CA PRO A 127 -11.21 -6.54 -4.71
C PRO A 127 -12.07 -5.53 -3.95
N ILE A 128 -11.92 -5.50 -2.64
CA ILE A 128 -12.65 -4.57 -1.76
C ILE A 128 -11.66 -3.55 -1.21
N VAL A 129 -12.02 -2.28 -1.30
CA VAL A 129 -11.19 -1.16 -0.83
C VAL A 129 -11.91 -0.41 0.27
N HIS A 130 -11.27 -0.32 1.44
CA HIS A 130 -11.75 0.47 2.58
C HIS A 130 -10.75 1.56 2.97
N GLN A 131 -11.28 2.66 3.48
CA GLN A 131 -10.50 3.75 4.05
C GLN A 131 -10.96 4.00 5.48
N LEU A 132 -10.26 3.40 6.43
CA LEU A 132 -10.56 3.52 7.84
C LEU A 132 -10.01 4.84 8.37
N GLN A 133 -10.82 5.55 9.15
CA GLN A 133 -10.37 6.75 9.87
C GLN A 133 -10.00 6.36 11.30
N ILE A 134 -8.73 6.57 11.66
CA ILE A 134 -8.28 6.55 13.05
C ILE A 134 -8.49 7.95 13.63
N PRO A 135 -9.31 8.09 14.69
CA PRO A 135 -9.54 9.39 15.34
C PRO A 135 -8.24 9.99 15.90
N LYS A 136 -8.24 11.32 16.06
CA LYS A 136 -7.15 12.05 16.74
C LYS A 136 -6.78 11.37 18.06
N LEU A 137 -5.48 11.22 18.32
CA LEU A 137 -4.92 10.63 19.55
C LEU A 137 -5.34 9.18 19.85
N ALA A 138 -6.02 8.50 18.91
CA ALA A 138 -6.33 7.09 18.99
C ALA A 138 -5.27 6.26 18.23
N THR A 139 -5.21 4.98 18.53
CA THR A 139 -4.33 3.99 17.87
C THR A 139 -5.12 2.94 17.09
N THR A 140 -6.46 2.97 17.16
CA THR A 140 -7.31 1.90 16.64
C THR A 140 -8.43 2.49 15.81
N ALA A 141 -8.72 1.84 14.68
CA ALA A 141 -9.94 2.04 13.91
C ALA A 141 -10.63 0.71 13.65
N SER A 142 -11.94 0.77 13.48
CA SER A 142 -12.76 -0.39 13.16
C SER A 142 -13.84 0.03 12.18
N GLU A 143 -14.08 -0.81 11.17
CA GLU A 143 -15.11 -0.56 10.15
C GLU A 143 -15.83 -1.87 9.79
N PRO A 144 -17.16 -1.85 9.56
CA PRO A 144 -17.87 -3.01 9.08
C PRO A 144 -17.33 -3.51 7.74
N LEU A 145 -17.12 -4.82 7.63
CA LEU A 145 -16.76 -5.50 6.38
C LEU A 145 -17.37 -6.90 6.39
N VAL A 146 -18.28 -7.16 5.46
CA VAL A 146 -18.88 -8.50 5.32
C VAL A 146 -18.08 -9.30 4.31
N LEU A 147 -17.44 -10.38 4.77
CA LEU A 147 -16.76 -11.37 3.94
C LEU A 147 -17.43 -12.73 4.10
N ALA A 148 -17.53 -13.47 3.00
CA ALA A 148 -17.91 -14.88 3.05
C ALA A 148 -16.78 -15.72 3.69
N SER A 149 -17.09 -16.92 4.15
CA SER A 149 -16.09 -17.90 4.61
C SER A 149 -15.04 -18.15 3.52
N GLY A 150 -13.76 -18.12 3.86
CA GLY A 150 -12.67 -18.26 2.88
C GLY A 150 -11.33 -17.68 3.32
N ILE A 151 -10.37 -17.70 2.39
CA ILE A 151 -9.02 -17.13 2.58
C ILE A 151 -8.90 -15.84 1.79
N TYR A 152 -8.43 -14.79 2.46
CA TYR A 152 -8.25 -13.47 1.88
C TYR A 152 -6.82 -12.96 2.13
N TRP A 153 -6.35 -12.09 1.24
CA TRP A 153 -5.12 -11.36 1.40
C TRP A 153 -5.43 -9.87 1.44
N ALA A 154 -4.92 -9.16 2.44
CA ALA A 154 -5.12 -7.73 2.59
C ALA A 154 -3.80 -6.98 2.48
N LEU A 155 -3.75 -5.93 1.67
CA LEU A 155 -2.70 -4.91 1.68
C LEU A 155 -3.17 -3.76 2.57
N VAL A 156 -2.41 -3.46 3.62
CA VAL A 156 -2.73 -2.46 4.63
C VAL A 156 -1.68 -1.36 4.59
N LEU A 157 -2.13 -0.13 4.39
CA LEU A 157 -1.29 1.04 4.22
C LEU A 157 -1.71 2.10 5.25
N ALA A 158 -0.84 2.36 6.23
CA ALA A 158 -1.08 3.34 7.28
C ALA A 158 0.02 4.42 7.27
N PRO A 159 -0.32 5.70 7.47
CA PRO A 159 0.66 6.78 7.50
C PRO A 159 1.78 6.50 8.51
N GLY A 160 3.03 6.75 8.11
CA GLY A 160 4.22 6.55 8.95
C GLY A 160 4.61 5.09 9.20
N CYS A 161 3.90 4.12 8.60
CA CYS A 161 4.19 2.69 8.68
C CYS A 161 4.65 2.15 7.32
N LYS A 162 5.22 0.95 7.30
CA LYS A 162 5.51 0.22 6.06
C LYS A 162 4.23 -0.41 5.50
N ALA A 163 4.20 -0.69 4.20
CA ALA A 163 3.11 -1.47 3.60
C ALA A 163 3.11 -2.90 4.17
N GLU A 164 1.94 -3.37 4.64
CA GLU A 164 1.79 -4.71 5.22
C GLU A 164 0.84 -5.58 4.41
N ILE A 165 1.15 -6.88 4.36
CA ILE A 165 0.33 -7.89 3.69
C ILE A 165 -0.11 -8.90 4.75
N VAL A 166 -1.41 -9.04 4.94
CA VAL A 166 -2.00 -9.93 5.96
C VAL A 166 -2.81 -11.03 5.28
N LYS A 167 -2.63 -12.27 5.74
CA LYS A 167 -3.51 -13.39 5.39
C LYS A 167 -4.64 -13.47 6.42
N ALA A 168 -5.89 -13.44 5.96
CA ALA A 168 -7.07 -13.63 6.79
C ALA A 168 -7.78 -14.93 6.41
N THR A 169 -8.23 -15.68 7.41
CA THR A 169 -9.09 -16.86 7.22
C THR A 169 -10.40 -16.60 7.92
N ILE A 170 -11.49 -16.52 7.16
CA ILE A 170 -12.85 -16.32 7.68
C ILE A 170 -13.50 -17.70 7.80
N PRO A 171 -13.95 -18.09 9.00
CA PRO A 171 -14.57 -19.39 9.24
C PRO A 171 -15.91 -19.56 8.53
#